data_AF-A0A167RHR0-F1
#
_entry.id   AF-A0A167RHR0-F1
#
_cell.length_a   1.000
_cell.length_b   1.000
_cell.length_c   1.000
_cell.angle_alpha   90.00
_cell.angle_beta   90.00
_cell.angle_gamma   90.00
#
_symmetry.space_group_name_H-M   'P 1'
#
loop_
_entity.id
_entity.type
_entity.pdbx_description
1 polymer ?
#
loop_
_entity_poly.entity_id
_entity_poly.type
_entity_poly.pdbx_seq_one_letter_code
_entity_poly.pdbx_strand_id
1 'polypeptide(L)'
;MRLHELPTDILECILLFLENRSDFYIACLICVRICNIAQPRLYANLHDFKRLPKSRRLEDAEVRIAVTRACRTLQFKPHLALGVRSLQLDFTEKLFQKPDRDVLMPSYTRLVCKLVPYMTGLRFLRIITSTDEDFLNLLKCDFRLRRLAIEGSVGSNGVQFLRQQNLVEDAEMYCDIEAPLPEDNLLLPRLTRFSGTWTNAAYFVPNRPVQAFTWSGNRSNLETLHASLPHCLALSVGPIKHLLLVSTQISLANFPAILHHVVHVMEITLFVLWRDCSEIMAILDSSETLSALSKLRSLERLSLDGRRMQQVSPFRSSKFRDDVGHACPSLRRIAFKGFRTGDPFNWDKVYVRGPGGRWLNVGYDPMMTSR
;
A
#
# COMPACT_ATOMS: atom_id res chain seq x y z
N MET A 1 38.18 -10.53 -23.87
CA MET A 1 38.20 -9.72 -22.64
C MET A 1 37.45 -10.49 -21.57
N ARG A 2 38.08 -10.77 -20.42
CA ARG A 2 37.46 -11.53 -19.35
C ARG A 2 36.60 -10.61 -18.47
N LEU A 3 35.51 -11.10 -17.87
CA LEU A 3 34.59 -10.29 -17.06
C LEU A 3 35.30 -9.53 -15.92
N HIS A 4 36.39 -10.07 -15.35
CA HIS A 4 37.14 -9.41 -14.29
C HIS A 4 38.04 -8.25 -14.75
N GLU A 5 38.26 -8.10 -16.06
CA GLU A 5 39.07 -7.04 -16.67
C GLU A 5 38.23 -5.80 -17.01
N LEU A 6 36.91 -5.88 -16.91
CA LEU A 6 36.01 -4.78 -17.24
C LEU A 6 36.04 -3.64 -16.20
N PRO A 7 35.86 -2.38 -16.63
CA PRO A 7 35.58 -1.25 -15.76
C PRO A 7 34.30 -1.44 -14.92
N THR A 8 34.25 -0.87 -13.72
CA THR A 8 33.14 -1.04 -12.76
C THR A 8 31.81 -0.53 -13.31
N ASP A 9 31.82 0.60 -13.99
CA ASP A 9 30.68 1.18 -14.71
C ASP A 9 30.11 0.23 -15.77
N ILE A 10 30.96 -0.46 -16.55
CA ILE A 10 30.48 -1.45 -17.51
C ILE A 10 29.88 -2.68 -16.81
N LEU A 11 30.48 -3.12 -15.70
CA LEU A 11 29.93 -4.22 -14.89
C LEU A 11 28.58 -3.86 -14.26
N GLU A 12 28.39 -2.61 -13.80
CA GLU A 12 27.10 -2.11 -13.31
C GLU A 12 26.04 -2.08 -14.41
N CYS A 13 26.41 -1.68 -15.63
CA CYS A 13 25.55 -1.73 -16.81
C CYS A 13 25.15 -3.17 -17.14
N ILE A 14 26.09 -4.11 -17.19
CA ILE A 14 25.80 -5.54 -17.42
C ILE A 14 24.78 -6.05 -16.39
N LEU A 15 24.97 -5.73 -15.12
CA LEU A 15 24.03 -6.10 -14.05
C LEU A 15 22.64 -5.45 -14.18
N LEU A 16 22.51 -4.32 -14.88
CA LEU A 16 21.20 -3.71 -15.19
C LEU A 16 20.46 -4.44 -16.31
N PHE A 17 21.18 -5.10 -17.23
CA PHE A 17 20.60 -5.86 -18.34
C PHE A 17 20.24 -7.32 -17.99
N LEU A 18 20.67 -7.80 -16.81
CA LEU A 18 20.29 -9.13 -16.32
C LEU A 18 18.90 -9.07 -15.65
N GLU A 19 17.85 -9.18 -16.46
CA GLU A 19 16.45 -9.19 -15.97
C GLU A 19 16.12 -10.49 -15.21
N ASN A 20 16.76 -11.59 -15.56
CA ASN A 20 16.54 -12.90 -14.94
C ASN A 20 17.38 -13.05 -13.66
N ARG A 21 16.70 -13.36 -12.53
CA ARG A 21 17.34 -13.63 -11.24
C ARG A 21 18.40 -14.74 -11.34
N SER A 22 18.16 -15.78 -12.13
CA SER A 22 19.12 -16.90 -12.29
C SER A 22 20.41 -16.44 -12.95
N ASP A 23 20.33 -15.67 -14.04
CA ASP A 23 21.50 -15.18 -14.77
C ASP A 23 22.29 -14.17 -13.92
N PHE A 24 21.59 -13.36 -13.13
CA PHE A 24 22.18 -12.48 -12.13
C PHE A 24 23.00 -13.26 -11.08
N TYR A 25 22.45 -14.35 -10.53
CA TYR A 25 23.16 -15.19 -9.58
C TYR A 25 24.36 -15.90 -10.20
N ILE A 26 24.21 -16.42 -11.42
CA ILE A 26 25.30 -17.06 -12.17
C ILE A 26 26.44 -16.07 -12.40
N ALA A 27 26.14 -14.84 -12.82
CA ALA A 27 27.14 -13.80 -12.99
C ALA A 27 27.88 -13.46 -11.67
N CYS A 28 27.17 -13.43 -10.55
CA CYS A 28 27.77 -13.24 -9.22
C CYS A 28 28.65 -14.43 -8.80
N LEU A 29 28.27 -15.67 -9.16
CA LEU A 29 29.07 -16.86 -8.86
C LEU A 29 30.35 -16.92 -9.69
N ILE A 30 30.29 -16.49 -10.95
CA ILE A 30 31.42 -16.54 -11.89
C ILE A 30 32.45 -15.44 -11.62
N CYS A 31 32.02 -14.28 -11.13
CA CYS A 31 32.92 -13.13 -10.95
C CYS A 31 32.74 -12.46 -9.59
N VAL A 32 33.78 -12.52 -8.75
CA VAL A 32 33.82 -11.87 -7.43
C VAL A 32 33.65 -10.35 -7.52
N ARG A 33 34.20 -9.68 -8.55
CA ARG A 33 33.97 -8.24 -8.76
C ARG A 33 32.51 -7.93 -9.05
N ILE A 34 31.86 -8.71 -9.92
CA ILE A 34 30.41 -8.59 -10.18
C ILE A 34 29.63 -8.83 -8.90
N CYS A 35 29.97 -9.86 -8.13
CA CYS A 35 29.34 -10.14 -6.84
C CYS A 35 29.46 -8.94 -5.89
N ASN A 36 30.62 -8.30 -5.79
CA ASN A 36 30.82 -7.14 -4.91
C ASN A 36 30.02 -5.90 -5.38
N ILE A 37 29.92 -5.68 -6.69
CA ILE A 37 29.10 -4.60 -7.28
C ILE A 37 27.60 -4.89 -7.12
N ALA A 38 27.22 -6.17 -7.21
CA ALA A 38 25.84 -6.65 -7.09
C ALA A 38 25.34 -6.71 -5.65
N GLN A 39 26.23 -6.93 -4.66
CA GLN A 39 25.88 -7.10 -3.24
C GLN A 39 24.96 -5.99 -2.70
N PRO A 40 25.22 -4.69 -2.93
CA PRO A 40 24.29 -3.64 -2.53
C PRO A 40 22.87 -3.80 -3.12
N ARG A 41 22.76 -4.28 -4.37
CA ARG A 41 21.46 -4.55 -5.02
C ARG A 41 20.78 -5.80 -4.46
N LEU A 42 21.55 -6.84 -4.17
CA LEU A 42 21.06 -8.08 -3.56
C LEU A 42 20.43 -7.83 -2.18
N TYR A 43 20.99 -6.90 -1.40
CA TYR A 43 20.48 -6.56 -0.07
C TYR A 43 19.59 -5.32 -0.05
N ALA A 44 19.32 -4.69 -1.19
CA ALA A 44 18.54 -3.45 -1.25
C ALA A 44 17.13 -3.60 -0.66
N ASN A 45 16.53 -4.78 -0.80
CA ASN A 45 15.20 -5.08 -0.31
C ASN A 45 15.23 -6.31 0.61
N LEU A 46 15.19 -6.07 1.92
CA LEU A 46 15.02 -7.10 2.95
C LEU A 46 13.52 -7.24 3.31
N HIS A 47 12.68 -7.30 2.27
CA HIS A 47 11.22 -7.28 2.38
C HIS A 47 10.53 -8.53 1.86
N ASP A 48 11.25 -9.52 1.31
CA ASP A 48 10.66 -10.45 0.35
C ASP A 48 9.70 -11.48 0.97
N PHE A 49 8.57 -11.01 1.47
CA PHE A 49 7.37 -11.75 1.74
C PHE A 49 6.23 -10.92 1.14
N LYS A 50 5.90 -11.18 -0.14
CA LYS A 50 4.46 -11.20 -0.44
C LYS A 50 3.88 -12.14 0.61
N ARG A 51 2.91 -11.69 1.43
CA ARG A 51 2.08 -12.59 2.24
C ARG A 51 1.60 -13.69 1.29
N LEU A 52 2.32 -14.80 1.23
CA LEU A 52 1.86 -15.96 0.52
C LEU A 52 0.58 -16.35 1.26
N PRO A 53 -0.50 -16.66 0.54
CA PRO A 53 -1.70 -17.13 1.19
C PRO A 53 -1.33 -18.23 2.20
N LYS A 54 -1.98 -18.23 3.37
CA LYS A 54 -1.71 -19.07 4.57
C LYS A 54 -1.50 -20.59 4.30
N SER A 55 -1.72 -21.04 3.07
CA SER A 55 -1.50 -22.39 2.55
C SER A 55 -0.05 -22.76 2.23
N ARG A 56 0.96 -21.85 2.31
CA ARG A 56 2.36 -22.16 1.93
C ARG A 56 3.40 -21.87 3.03
N ARG A 57 3.25 -22.52 4.20
CA ARG A 57 4.18 -22.39 5.34
C ARG A 57 5.64 -22.80 5.06
N LEU A 58 5.90 -23.64 4.05
CA LEU A 58 7.25 -24.08 3.70
C LEU A 58 8.06 -22.98 2.98
N GLU A 59 7.42 -22.20 2.12
CA GLU A 59 8.05 -21.07 1.41
C GLU A 59 8.45 -19.96 2.40
N ASP A 60 7.68 -19.76 3.47
CA ASP A 60 8.04 -18.83 4.55
C ASP A 60 9.34 -19.24 5.27
N ALA A 61 9.62 -20.53 5.41
CA ALA A 61 10.82 -21.03 6.11
C ALA A 61 12.10 -20.81 5.28
N GLU A 62 12.05 -21.09 3.98
CA GLU A 62 13.20 -20.88 3.07
C GLU A 62 13.56 -19.39 2.97
N VAL A 63 12.54 -18.53 2.87
CA VAL A 63 12.75 -17.08 2.85
C VAL A 63 13.34 -16.59 4.17
N ARG A 64 12.83 -17.05 5.32
CA ARG A 64 13.41 -16.73 6.65
C ARG A 64 14.88 -17.15 6.74
N ILE A 65 15.25 -18.31 6.19
CA ILE A 65 16.65 -18.78 6.13
C ILE A 65 17.49 -17.84 5.25
N ALA A 66 17.00 -17.46 4.07
CA ALA A 66 17.70 -16.55 3.16
C ALA A 66 17.93 -15.17 3.78
N VAL A 67 16.91 -14.59 4.42
CA VAL A 67 17.03 -13.31 5.14
C VAL A 67 17.99 -13.43 6.31
N THR A 68 17.93 -14.51 7.08
CA THR A 68 18.88 -14.75 8.18
C THR A 68 20.32 -14.80 7.68
N ARG A 69 20.57 -15.48 6.55
CA ARG A 69 21.91 -15.55 5.92
C ARG A 69 22.37 -14.17 5.42
N ALA A 70 21.47 -13.40 4.80
CA ALA A 70 21.75 -12.02 4.39
C ALA A 70 22.13 -11.17 5.61
N CYS A 71 21.36 -11.21 6.69
CA CYS A 71 21.63 -10.46 7.91
C CYS A 71 22.96 -10.88 8.55
N ARG A 72 23.27 -12.19 8.62
CA ARG A 72 24.59 -12.65 9.08
C ARG A 72 25.71 -12.08 8.23
N THR A 73 25.54 -12.05 6.90
CA THR A 73 26.54 -11.46 5.99
C THR A 73 26.72 -9.97 6.26
N LEU A 74 25.62 -9.22 6.41
CA LEU A 74 25.65 -7.79 6.75
C LEU A 74 26.29 -7.53 8.12
N GLN A 75 26.17 -8.44 9.08
CA GLN A 75 26.82 -8.34 10.39
C GLN A 75 28.34 -8.37 10.28
N PHE A 76 28.90 -9.20 9.40
CA PHE A 76 30.34 -9.24 9.14
C PHE A 76 30.80 -8.16 8.14
N LYS A 77 29.87 -7.57 7.39
CA LYS A 77 30.13 -6.53 6.37
C LYS A 77 29.15 -5.35 6.53
N PRO A 78 29.27 -4.55 7.61
CA PRO A 78 28.28 -3.51 7.95
C PRO A 78 28.17 -2.39 6.91
N HIS A 79 29.23 -2.13 6.14
CA HIS A 79 29.18 -1.16 5.03
C HIS A 79 28.13 -1.52 3.97
N LEU A 80 27.78 -2.81 3.81
CA LEU A 80 26.73 -3.25 2.90
C LEU A 80 25.33 -2.88 3.40
N ALA A 81 25.15 -2.67 4.71
CA ALA A 81 23.87 -2.27 5.29
C ALA A 81 23.42 -0.87 4.81
N LEU A 82 24.37 -0.02 4.42
CA LEU A 82 24.11 1.29 3.79
C LEU A 82 23.29 1.16 2.49
N GLY A 83 23.42 0.02 1.80
CA GLY A 83 22.70 -0.28 0.56
C GLY A 83 21.24 -0.70 0.77
N VAL A 84 20.84 -1.06 1.99
CA VAL A 84 19.47 -1.48 2.31
C VAL A 84 18.55 -0.28 2.18
N ARG A 85 17.56 -0.37 1.28
CA ARG A 85 16.55 0.69 1.03
C ARG A 85 15.22 0.38 1.68
N SER A 86 15.02 -0.87 2.09
CA SER A 86 13.69 -1.42 2.25
C SER A 86 13.74 -2.58 3.25
N LEU A 87 13.02 -2.48 4.37
CA LEU A 87 12.99 -3.47 5.45
C LEU A 87 11.59 -3.74 6.05
N GLN A 88 11.25 -5.01 6.31
CA GLN A 88 10.06 -5.40 7.08
C GLN A 88 10.48 -6.02 8.41
N LEU A 89 9.91 -5.53 9.50
CA LEU A 89 10.08 -6.01 10.87
C LEU A 89 8.76 -6.59 11.37
N ASP A 90 8.80 -7.83 11.85
CA ASP A 90 7.64 -8.49 12.46
C ASP A 90 7.98 -8.93 13.89
N PHE A 91 7.29 -8.32 14.85
CA PHE A 91 7.40 -8.52 16.30
C PHE A 91 6.16 -9.26 16.86
N THR A 92 5.30 -9.84 16.01
CA THR A 92 3.99 -10.40 16.44
C THR A 92 3.99 -11.86 16.88
N GLU A 93 5.12 -12.58 16.79
CA GLU A 93 5.14 -13.97 17.27
C GLU A 93 4.81 -14.02 18.77
N LYS A 94 3.71 -14.71 19.13
CA LYS A 94 3.05 -14.75 20.46
C LYS A 94 3.89 -15.24 21.65
N LEU A 95 5.22 -15.29 21.54
CA LEU A 95 6.15 -15.58 22.63
C LEU A 95 6.49 -14.34 23.48
N PHE A 96 6.11 -13.12 23.08
CA PHE A 96 6.56 -11.85 23.68
C PHE A 96 5.81 -11.34 24.91
N GLN A 97 4.95 -12.16 25.53
CA GLN A 97 4.29 -11.82 26.80
C GLN A 97 5.08 -12.26 28.04
N LYS A 98 6.33 -12.72 27.88
CA LYS A 98 7.19 -13.17 28.98
C LYS A 98 8.38 -12.22 29.21
N PRO A 99 8.93 -12.16 30.44
CA PRO A 99 10.00 -11.22 30.82
C PRO A 99 11.32 -11.41 30.04
N ASP A 100 11.55 -12.58 29.42
CA ASP A 100 12.75 -12.85 28.60
C ASP A 100 12.55 -12.55 27.10
N ARG A 101 12.19 -11.31 26.77
CA ARG A 101 11.92 -10.86 25.39
C ARG A 101 13.07 -11.15 24.42
N ASP A 102 14.32 -10.95 24.85
CA ASP A 102 15.51 -11.15 24.02
C ASP A 102 15.78 -12.62 23.67
N VAL A 103 15.35 -13.56 24.52
CA VAL A 103 15.54 -15.00 24.27
C VAL A 103 14.51 -15.53 23.29
N LEU A 104 13.30 -14.95 23.32
CA LEU A 104 12.12 -15.41 22.59
C LEU A 104 11.93 -14.75 21.22
N MET A 105 12.70 -13.71 20.89
CA MET A 105 12.68 -13.15 19.54
C MET A 105 13.20 -14.17 18.51
N PRO A 106 12.57 -14.28 17.33
CA PRO A 106 13.15 -15.03 16.22
C PRO A 106 14.59 -14.57 15.99
N SER A 107 15.50 -15.54 15.75
CA SER A 107 16.92 -15.24 15.57
C SER A 107 17.17 -14.21 14.48
N TYR A 108 16.34 -14.19 13.43
CA TYR A 108 16.44 -13.21 12.36
C TYR A 108 16.05 -11.80 12.84
N THR A 109 14.94 -11.63 13.58
CA THR A 109 14.50 -10.32 14.08
C THR A 109 15.56 -9.69 14.98
N ARG A 110 16.20 -10.50 15.84
CA ARG A 110 17.34 -10.04 16.66
C ARG A 110 18.52 -9.54 15.82
N LEU A 111 18.90 -10.30 14.80
CA LEU A 111 19.99 -9.92 13.90
C LEU A 111 19.66 -8.63 13.16
N VAL A 112 18.44 -8.52 12.63
CA VAL A 112 17.98 -7.32 11.94
C VAL A 112 18.00 -6.11 12.87
N CYS A 113 17.45 -6.19 14.08
CA CYS A 113 17.45 -5.08 15.03
C CYS A 113 18.87 -4.56 15.35
N LYS A 114 19.88 -5.45 15.39
CA LYS A 114 21.29 -5.06 15.55
C LYS A 114 21.86 -4.34 14.33
N LEU A 115 21.33 -4.62 13.14
CA LEU A 115 21.81 -4.06 11.88
C LEU A 115 21.12 -2.76 11.48
N VAL A 116 19.87 -2.56 11.92
CA VAL A 116 19.03 -1.40 11.57
C VAL A 116 19.75 -0.05 11.79
N PRO A 117 20.51 0.18 12.88
CA PRO A 117 21.26 1.43 13.05
C PRO A 117 22.26 1.73 11.92
N TYR A 118 22.78 0.70 11.24
CA TYR A 118 23.71 0.85 10.12
C TYR A 118 23.01 1.01 8.76
N MET A 119 21.69 0.87 8.71
CA MET A 119 20.88 1.01 7.49
C MET A 119 20.48 2.47 7.23
N THR A 120 21.45 3.40 7.22
CA THR A 120 21.19 4.84 7.02
C THR A 120 20.54 5.14 5.66
N GLY A 121 20.68 4.23 4.71
CA GLY A 121 20.06 4.28 3.39
C GLY A 121 18.58 3.89 3.32
N LEU A 122 17.98 3.48 4.44
CA LEU A 122 16.60 2.96 4.50
C LEU A 122 15.59 4.03 4.10
N ARG A 123 14.70 3.69 3.16
CA ARG A 123 13.64 4.57 2.62
C ARG A 123 12.23 4.03 2.85
N PHE A 124 12.08 2.73 2.98
CA PHE A 124 10.81 2.09 3.30
C PHE A 124 10.97 1.14 4.48
N LEU A 125 10.13 1.33 5.50
CA LEU A 125 10.06 0.45 6.67
C LEU A 125 8.61 -0.02 6.86
N ARG A 126 8.41 -1.33 7.00
CA ARG A 126 7.16 -1.93 7.48
C ARG A 126 7.39 -2.49 8.87
N ILE A 127 6.55 -2.10 9.83
CA ILE A 127 6.61 -2.52 11.22
C ILE A 127 5.31 -3.23 11.53
N ILE A 128 5.41 -4.49 11.95
CA ILE A 128 4.28 -5.23 12.53
C ILE A 128 4.64 -5.41 14.00
N THR A 129 4.07 -4.58 14.85
CA THR A 129 4.43 -4.46 16.26
C THR A 129 3.38 -5.11 17.15
N SER A 130 3.83 -5.64 18.29
CA SER A 130 2.94 -6.08 19.35
C SER A 130 2.93 -5.13 20.55
N THR A 131 4.01 -4.36 20.77
CA THR A 131 4.11 -3.40 21.89
C THR A 131 4.91 -2.15 21.53
N ASP A 132 4.63 -1.03 22.21
CA ASP A 132 5.30 0.26 21.98
C ASP A 132 6.83 0.23 22.20
N GLU A 133 7.32 -0.69 23.03
CA GLU A 133 8.76 -0.90 23.27
C GLU A 133 9.54 -1.28 21.99
N ASP A 134 8.87 -1.84 20.98
CA ASP A 134 9.49 -2.20 19.69
C ASP A 134 10.10 -0.97 18.98
N PHE A 135 9.60 0.22 19.28
CA PHE A 135 10.08 1.49 18.71
C PHE A 135 11.36 2.01 19.37
N LEU A 136 11.73 1.58 20.58
CA LEU A 136 12.91 2.10 21.29
C LEU A 136 14.22 1.94 20.50
N ASN A 137 14.36 0.83 19.78
CA ASN A 137 15.53 0.61 18.92
C ASN A 137 15.51 1.52 17.69
N LEU A 138 14.32 1.80 17.15
CA LEU A 138 14.16 2.63 15.96
C LEU A 138 14.38 4.11 16.26
N LEU A 139 14.08 4.56 17.48
CA LEU A 139 14.31 5.94 17.93
C LEU A 139 15.79 6.35 17.93
N LYS A 140 16.70 5.39 17.98
CA LYS A 140 18.16 5.59 17.97
C LYS A 140 18.75 5.61 16.57
N CYS A 141 17.92 5.51 15.53
CA CYS A 141 18.38 5.35 14.16
C CYS A 141 18.27 6.67 13.37
N ASP A 142 19.27 6.95 12.53
CA ASP A 142 19.37 8.21 11.79
C ASP A 142 18.72 8.16 10.39
N PHE A 143 18.16 7.03 9.99
CA PHE A 143 17.51 6.93 8.69
C PHE A 143 16.28 7.84 8.61
N ARG A 144 16.01 8.29 7.38
CA ARG A 144 14.83 9.10 7.05
C ARG A 144 14.02 8.41 5.97
N LEU A 145 12.84 7.96 6.37
CA LEU A 145 11.93 7.20 5.53
C LEU A 145 11.17 8.11 4.57
N ARG A 146 10.87 7.57 3.39
CA ARG A 146 9.89 8.12 2.44
C ARG A 146 8.56 7.38 2.49
N ARG A 147 8.62 6.08 2.81
CA ARG A 147 7.43 5.23 2.98
C ARG A 147 7.47 4.54 4.33
N LEU A 148 6.33 4.44 4.99
CA LEU A 148 6.18 3.80 6.28
C LEU A 148 4.91 2.97 6.33
N ALA A 149 4.98 1.76 6.86
CA ALA A 149 3.81 0.94 7.14
C ALA A 149 3.86 0.46 8.59
N ILE A 150 2.78 0.62 9.34
CA ILE A 150 2.66 0.19 10.74
C ILE A 150 1.37 -0.62 10.91
N GLU A 151 1.50 -1.79 11.52
CA GLU A 151 0.40 -2.70 11.89
C GLU A 151 0.59 -3.07 13.37
N GLY A 152 -0.44 -2.92 14.22
CA GLY A 152 -0.35 -3.24 15.66
C GLY A 152 -0.72 -2.09 16.60
N SER A 153 0.03 -1.90 17.69
CA SER A 153 -0.20 -0.81 18.66
C SER A 153 0.90 0.24 18.59
N VAL A 154 0.53 1.51 18.75
CA VAL A 154 1.43 2.67 18.77
C VAL A 154 1.17 3.47 20.05
N GLY A 155 2.14 3.46 20.96
CA GLY A 155 2.16 4.28 22.16
C GLY A 155 3.08 5.50 22.01
N SER A 156 3.66 5.94 23.12
CA SER A 156 4.46 7.17 23.19
C SER A 156 5.75 7.07 22.37
N ASN A 157 6.43 5.92 22.42
CA ASN A 157 7.66 5.69 21.66
C ASN A 157 7.39 5.67 20.16
N GLY A 158 6.29 5.04 19.74
CA GLY A 158 5.85 5.04 18.35
C GLY A 158 5.47 6.43 17.86
N VAL A 159 4.78 7.25 18.67
CA VAL A 159 4.51 8.66 18.34
C VAL A 159 5.81 9.46 18.21
N GLN A 160 6.77 9.28 19.11
CA GLN A 160 8.08 9.93 19.01
C GLN A 160 8.83 9.50 17.75
N PHE A 161 8.76 8.22 17.38
CA PHE A 161 9.35 7.73 16.14
C PHE A 161 8.71 8.41 14.93
N LEU A 162 7.38 8.50 14.89
CA LEU A 162 6.67 9.20 13.80
C LEU A 162 7.08 10.68 13.69
N ARG A 163 7.36 11.37 14.81
CA ARG A 163 7.87 12.76 14.78
C ARG A 163 9.23 12.88 14.09
N GLN A 164 10.11 11.89 14.27
CA GLN A 164 11.43 11.89 13.64
C GLN A 164 11.36 11.67 12.11
N GLN A 165 10.26 11.11 11.60
CA GLN A 165 10.08 10.74 10.19
C GLN A 165 9.39 11.83 9.36
N ASN A 166 9.96 13.04 9.37
CA ASN A 166 9.39 14.21 8.70
C ASN A 166 9.42 14.19 7.15
N LEU A 167 10.08 13.20 6.54
CA LEU A 167 10.18 13.03 5.09
C LEU A 167 9.22 11.98 4.51
N VAL A 168 8.36 11.38 5.34
CA VAL A 168 7.42 10.36 4.87
C VAL A 168 6.36 10.99 3.96
N GLU A 169 6.25 10.44 2.76
CA GLU A 169 5.32 10.84 1.71
C GLU A 169 4.19 9.81 1.55
N ASP A 170 4.41 8.56 1.96
CA ASP A 170 3.49 7.43 1.80
C ASP A 170 3.39 6.63 3.11
N ALA A 171 2.18 6.53 3.67
CA ALA A 171 1.92 5.85 4.93
C ALA A 171 0.81 4.80 4.84
N GLU A 172 1.07 3.60 5.37
CA GLU A 172 0.08 2.56 5.65
C GLU A 172 -0.10 2.41 7.18
N MET A 173 -1.23 2.83 7.74
CA MET A 173 -1.49 2.82 9.18
C MET A 173 -2.67 1.92 9.53
N TYR A 174 -2.35 0.76 10.10
CA TYR A 174 -3.28 -0.24 10.61
C TYR A 174 -3.02 -0.48 12.09
N CYS A 175 -3.03 0.60 12.86
CA CYS A 175 -2.64 0.55 14.25
C CYS A 175 -3.60 1.27 15.18
N ASP A 176 -3.66 0.77 16.40
CA ASP A 176 -4.34 1.45 17.50
C ASP A 176 -3.35 2.43 18.12
N ILE A 177 -3.70 3.72 18.11
CA ILE A 177 -2.89 4.76 18.73
C ILE A 177 -3.41 4.93 20.16
N GLU A 178 -2.62 4.45 21.12
CA GLU A 178 -2.96 4.44 22.55
C GLU A 178 -2.45 5.71 23.26
N ALA A 179 -1.45 6.38 22.68
CA ALA A 179 -0.87 7.60 23.25
C ALA A 179 -1.62 8.87 22.80
N PRO A 180 -1.66 9.91 23.66
CA PRO A 180 -2.18 11.21 23.26
C PRO A 180 -1.34 11.77 22.10
N LEU A 181 -2.03 12.20 21.05
CA LEU A 181 -1.37 12.80 19.91
C LEU A 181 -0.98 14.25 20.22
N PRO A 182 0.18 14.70 19.72
CA PRO A 182 0.57 16.10 19.85
C PRO A 182 -0.50 17.00 19.21
N GLU A 183 -0.85 18.08 19.91
CA GLU A 183 -1.74 19.13 19.39
C GLU A 183 -1.16 19.80 18.14
N ASP A 184 0.17 19.79 17.98
CA ASP A 184 0.89 20.58 16.99
C ASP A 184 0.82 20.08 15.52
N ASN A 185 -0.02 19.10 15.16
CA ASN A 185 -0.13 18.58 13.78
C ASN A 185 1.20 18.13 13.12
N LEU A 186 2.26 17.86 13.90
CA LEU A 186 3.63 17.67 13.40
C LEU A 186 3.92 16.28 12.81
N LEU A 187 3.01 15.31 12.94
CA LEU A 187 3.28 13.96 12.45
C LEU A 187 3.17 13.90 10.93
N LEU A 188 4.24 13.45 10.27
CA LEU A 188 4.31 13.18 8.83
C LEU A 188 3.81 14.37 7.96
N PRO A 189 4.42 15.56 8.06
CA PRO A 189 3.91 16.78 7.44
C PRO A 189 3.91 16.75 5.90
N ARG A 190 4.71 15.87 5.29
CA ARG A 190 4.84 15.73 3.83
C ARG A 190 3.97 14.62 3.24
N LEU A 191 3.03 14.09 4.02
CA LEU A 191 2.23 12.95 3.62
C LEU A 191 1.37 13.27 2.38
N THR A 192 1.61 12.53 1.29
CA THR A 192 0.88 12.65 0.02
C THR A 192 0.02 11.43 -0.28
N ARG A 193 0.34 10.27 0.31
CA ARG A 193 -0.44 9.04 0.16
C ARG A 193 -0.70 8.44 1.54
N PHE A 194 -1.95 8.15 1.81
CA PHE A 194 -2.36 7.52 3.06
C PHE A 194 -3.23 6.30 2.78
N SER A 195 -2.93 5.21 3.47
CA SER A 195 -3.75 4.01 3.52
C SER A 195 -3.94 3.61 4.97
N GLY A 196 -5.16 3.34 5.40
CA GLY A 196 -5.35 2.90 6.77
C GLY A 196 -6.80 2.86 7.22
N THR A 197 -6.95 2.67 8.52
CA THR A 197 -8.26 2.74 9.17
C THR A 197 -8.75 4.20 9.27
N TRP A 198 -10.02 4.40 9.58
CA TRP A 198 -10.56 5.76 9.75
C TRP A 198 -9.97 6.45 11.00
N THR A 199 -9.72 5.71 12.09
CA THR A 199 -9.15 6.28 13.33
C THR A 199 -7.80 6.91 13.00
N ASN A 200 -6.97 6.17 12.26
CA ASN A 200 -5.68 6.69 11.82
C ASN A 200 -5.84 7.85 10.82
N ALA A 201 -6.81 7.77 9.89
CA ALA A 201 -7.06 8.85 8.92
C ALA A 201 -7.38 10.18 9.62
N ALA A 202 -8.18 10.16 10.69
CA ALA A 202 -8.54 11.36 11.46
C ALA A 202 -7.31 12.08 12.04
N TYR A 203 -6.20 11.37 12.25
CA TYR A 203 -4.97 11.92 12.79
C TYR A 203 -3.96 12.34 11.72
N PHE A 204 -3.89 11.60 10.61
CA PHE A 204 -2.85 11.76 9.59
C PHE A 204 -3.31 12.48 8.32
N VAL A 205 -4.61 12.68 8.07
CA VAL A 205 -5.11 13.36 6.87
C VAL A 205 -5.25 14.88 7.04
N PRO A 206 -5.81 15.39 8.16
CA PRO A 206 -6.00 16.83 8.33
C PRO A 206 -4.69 17.62 8.20
N ASN A 207 -4.77 18.82 7.62
CA ASN A 207 -3.67 19.76 7.46
C ASN A 207 -2.47 19.26 6.63
N ARG A 208 -2.63 18.15 5.88
CA ARG A 208 -1.55 17.52 5.09
C ARG A 208 -1.92 17.44 3.61
N PRO A 209 -0.92 17.45 2.71
CA PRO A 209 -1.14 17.52 1.26
C PRO A 209 -1.46 16.14 0.64
N VAL A 210 -2.42 15.40 1.21
CA VAL A 210 -2.80 14.07 0.76
C VAL A 210 -3.44 14.15 -0.63
N GLN A 211 -2.95 13.33 -1.56
CA GLN A 211 -3.44 13.21 -2.94
C GLN A 211 -4.01 11.82 -3.23
N ALA A 212 -3.56 10.80 -2.51
CA ALA A 212 -4.11 9.45 -2.61
C ALA A 212 -4.55 8.96 -1.24
N PHE A 213 -5.81 8.55 -1.14
CA PHE A 213 -6.42 8.07 0.09
C PHE A 213 -7.01 6.69 -0.11
N THR A 214 -6.60 5.74 0.71
CA THR A 214 -7.16 4.39 0.76
C THR A 214 -7.76 4.14 2.14
N TRP A 215 -9.07 3.95 2.18
CA TRP A 215 -9.75 3.49 3.39
C TRP A 215 -9.77 1.97 3.44
N SER A 216 -9.19 1.41 4.49
CA SER A 216 -9.13 -0.03 4.72
C SER A 216 -9.24 -0.34 6.22
N GLY A 217 -10.20 -1.17 6.61
CA GLY A 217 -10.43 -1.49 8.03
C GLY A 217 -11.51 -2.55 8.22
N ASN A 218 -11.46 -3.25 9.35
CA ASN A 218 -12.46 -4.25 9.71
C ASN A 218 -13.76 -3.60 10.21
N ARG A 219 -14.87 -4.31 10.01
CA ARG A 219 -16.26 -3.86 10.22
C ARG A 219 -16.67 -3.56 11.68
N SER A 220 -15.78 -3.67 12.65
CA SER A 220 -16.19 -3.84 14.04
C SER A 220 -16.91 -2.63 14.64
N ASN A 221 -16.72 -1.40 14.12
CA ASN A 221 -17.43 -0.21 14.63
C ASN A 221 -17.96 0.65 13.47
N LEU A 222 -19.05 0.24 12.81
CA LEU A 222 -19.59 0.94 11.64
C LEU A 222 -20.36 2.23 12.04
N GLU A 223 -21.24 2.21 13.04
CA GLU A 223 -22.29 3.24 13.17
C GLU A 223 -21.82 4.65 13.58
N THR A 224 -20.90 4.81 14.52
CA THR A 224 -20.42 6.14 14.98
C THR A 224 -19.34 6.74 14.07
N LEU A 225 -18.86 6.00 13.06
CA LEU A 225 -17.62 6.30 12.33
C LEU A 225 -17.85 6.74 10.89
N HIS A 226 -19.08 6.59 10.37
CA HIS A 226 -19.44 7.03 9.03
C HIS A 226 -19.55 8.56 8.88
N ALA A 227 -19.82 9.31 9.96
CA ALA A 227 -20.04 10.75 9.89
C ALA A 227 -18.75 11.59 9.84
N SER A 228 -17.63 11.09 10.38
CA SER A 228 -16.40 11.87 10.53
C SER A 228 -15.45 11.78 9.33
N LEU A 229 -15.52 10.73 8.51
CA LEU A 229 -14.64 10.56 7.36
C LEU A 229 -14.76 11.69 6.31
N PRO A 230 -15.97 12.11 5.89
CA PRO A 230 -16.11 13.25 4.98
C PRO A 230 -15.41 14.50 5.51
N HIS A 231 -15.55 14.77 6.81
CA HIS A 231 -14.89 15.88 7.47
C HIS A 231 -13.36 15.75 7.48
N CYS A 232 -12.82 14.56 7.76
CA CYS A 232 -11.38 14.32 7.74
C CYS A 232 -10.77 14.59 6.35
N LEU A 233 -11.44 14.14 5.28
CA LEU A 233 -11.00 14.38 3.91
C LEU A 233 -11.07 15.87 3.55
N ALA A 234 -12.09 16.58 4.04
CA ALA A 234 -12.24 18.02 3.85
C ALA A 234 -11.09 18.84 4.46
N LEU A 235 -10.46 18.32 5.52
CA LEU A 235 -9.35 18.97 6.21
C LEU A 235 -8.00 18.72 5.53
N SER A 236 -7.92 17.91 4.47
CA SER A 236 -6.68 17.79 3.70
C SER A 236 -6.37 19.10 2.96
N VAL A 237 -5.11 19.54 3.02
CA VAL A 237 -4.64 20.75 2.32
C VAL A 237 -4.37 20.46 0.83
N GLY A 238 -4.17 19.18 0.49
CA GLY A 238 -3.96 18.72 -0.88
C GLY A 238 -5.27 18.28 -1.54
N PRO A 239 -5.40 18.43 -2.87
CA PRO A 239 -6.53 17.87 -3.58
C PRO A 239 -6.41 16.34 -3.63
N ILE A 240 -7.38 15.64 -3.05
CA ILE A 240 -7.50 14.18 -3.17
C ILE A 240 -7.82 13.83 -4.62
N LYS A 241 -6.87 13.20 -5.31
CA LYS A 241 -6.96 12.78 -6.72
C LYS A 241 -7.32 11.30 -6.87
N HIS A 242 -6.86 10.46 -5.95
CA HIS A 242 -7.09 9.02 -5.96
C HIS A 242 -7.79 8.60 -4.68
N LEU A 243 -8.94 7.95 -4.83
CA LEU A 243 -9.77 7.51 -3.72
C LEU A 243 -10.04 6.01 -3.85
N LEU A 244 -9.58 5.23 -2.88
CA LEU A 244 -9.91 3.82 -2.76
C LEU A 244 -10.73 3.60 -1.49
N LEU A 245 -11.95 3.06 -1.65
CA LEU A 245 -12.85 2.76 -0.54
C LEU A 245 -13.23 1.28 -0.56
N VAL A 246 -13.38 0.66 0.60
CA VAL A 246 -13.92 -0.70 0.70
C VAL A 246 -15.45 -0.65 0.78
N SER A 247 -16.13 -1.46 -0.03
CA SER A 247 -17.59 -1.39 -0.22
C SER A 247 -18.39 -1.58 1.07
N THR A 248 -17.84 -2.30 2.04
CA THR A 248 -18.50 -2.57 3.33
C THR A 248 -18.51 -1.37 4.27
N GLN A 249 -17.85 -0.28 3.88
CA GLN A 249 -17.68 0.94 4.68
C GLN A 249 -18.41 2.14 4.07
N ILE A 250 -19.10 1.92 2.96
CA ILE A 250 -19.89 2.94 2.27
C ILE A 250 -21.38 2.60 2.37
N SER A 251 -22.19 3.64 2.53
CA SER A 251 -23.63 3.62 2.68
C SER A 251 -24.25 4.70 1.80
N LEU A 252 -25.57 4.63 1.60
CA LEU A 252 -26.34 5.63 0.86
C LEU A 252 -26.13 7.06 1.39
N ALA A 253 -25.93 7.21 2.69
CA ALA A 253 -25.75 8.52 3.33
C ALA A 253 -24.31 9.05 3.23
N ASN A 254 -23.30 8.19 3.45
CA ASN A 254 -21.92 8.68 3.58
C ASN A 254 -21.20 8.85 2.24
N PHE A 255 -21.54 8.07 1.22
CA PHE A 255 -20.81 8.12 -0.05
C PHE A 255 -21.01 9.47 -0.77
N PRO A 256 -22.24 10.00 -0.92
CA PRO A 256 -22.44 11.36 -1.44
C PRO A 256 -21.69 12.43 -0.62
N ALA A 257 -21.65 12.29 0.72
CA ALA A 257 -20.94 13.20 1.59
C ALA A 257 -19.42 13.16 1.38
N ILE A 258 -18.83 11.98 1.18
CA ILE A 258 -17.41 11.84 0.80
C ILE A 258 -17.16 12.57 -0.52
N LEU A 259 -17.98 12.32 -1.54
CA LEU A 259 -17.84 12.92 -2.87
C LEU A 259 -17.92 14.46 -2.83
N HIS A 260 -18.71 15.02 -1.92
CA HIS A 260 -18.79 16.47 -1.72
C HIS A 260 -17.45 17.12 -1.34
N HIS A 261 -16.57 16.40 -0.64
CA HIS A 261 -15.29 16.94 -0.17
C HIS A 261 -14.10 16.61 -1.08
N VAL A 262 -14.24 15.66 -1.99
CA VAL A 262 -13.17 15.21 -2.92
C VAL A 262 -13.46 15.64 -4.36
N VAL A 263 -13.86 16.90 -4.56
CA VAL A 263 -14.30 17.41 -5.87
C VAL A 263 -13.25 17.35 -6.99
N HIS A 264 -11.97 17.25 -6.62
CA HIS A 264 -10.82 17.13 -7.54
C HIS A 264 -10.41 15.67 -7.80
N VAL A 265 -11.20 14.69 -7.35
CA VAL A 265 -10.90 13.28 -7.56
C VAL A 265 -10.89 12.94 -9.04
N MET A 266 -9.85 12.24 -9.47
CA MET A 266 -9.65 11.75 -10.84
C MET A 266 -9.97 10.27 -10.96
N GLU A 267 -9.76 9.52 -9.89
CA GLU A 267 -9.95 8.08 -9.85
C GLU A 267 -10.60 7.64 -8.55
N ILE A 268 -11.73 6.95 -8.67
CA ILE A 268 -12.43 6.29 -7.57
C ILE A 268 -12.38 4.78 -7.80
N THR A 269 -11.87 4.05 -6.82
CA THR A 269 -11.91 2.58 -6.78
C THR A 269 -12.71 2.12 -5.58
N LEU A 270 -13.77 1.35 -5.81
CA LEU A 270 -14.57 0.74 -4.76
C LEU A 270 -14.27 -0.75 -4.72
N PHE A 271 -13.62 -1.18 -3.64
CA PHE A 271 -13.23 -2.56 -3.45
C PHE A 271 -14.38 -3.36 -2.83
N VAL A 272 -15.01 -4.23 -3.62
CA VAL A 272 -16.19 -5.01 -3.27
C VAL A 272 -15.80 -6.33 -2.62
N LEU A 273 -16.06 -6.46 -1.32
CA LEU A 273 -15.77 -7.68 -0.56
C LEU A 273 -16.87 -8.74 -0.66
N TRP A 274 -18.08 -8.35 -1.05
CA TRP A 274 -19.25 -9.22 -1.11
C TRP A 274 -19.37 -9.95 -2.45
N ARG A 275 -20.07 -11.09 -2.43
CA ARG A 275 -20.43 -11.81 -3.66
C ARG A 275 -21.49 -11.06 -4.47
N ASP A 276 -22.44 -10.43 -3.79
CA ASP A 276 -23.47 -9.62 -4.41
C ASP A 276 -23.05 -8.14 -4.44
N CYS A 277 -23.20 -7.53 -5.60
CA CYS A 277 -22.91 -6.12 -5.87
C CYS A 277 -24.17 -5.23 -5.78
N SER A 278 -25.34 -5.81 -5.56
CA SER A 278 -26.62 -5.10 -5.60
C SER A 278 -26.65 -3.85 -4.71
N GLU A 279 -26.15 -3.97 -3.48
CA GLU A 279 -26.09 -2.87 -2.51
C GLU A 279 -25.20 -1.72 -3.00
N ILE A 280 -23.99 -2.03 -3.49
CA ILE A 280 -23.09 -0.99 -4.00
C ILE A 280 -23.64 -0.34 -5.26
N MET A 281 -24.27 -1.11 -6.14
CA MET A 281 -24.93 -0.57 -7.32
C MET A 281 -26.11 0.34 -6.93
N ALA A 282 -26.91 -0.04 -5.94
CA ALA A 282 -28.00 0.79 -5.43
C ALA A 282 -27.50 2.10 -4.80
N ILE A 283 -26.36 2.08 -4.10
CA ILE A 283 -25.71 3.30 -3.60
C ILE A 283 -25.31 4.22 -4.75
N LEU A 284 -24.72 3.66 -5.81
CA LEU A 284 -24.22 4.45 -6.92
C LEU A 284 -25.32 4.98 -7.85
N ASP A 285 -26.42 4.23 -8.01
CA ASP A 285 -27.59 4.59 -8.80
C ASP A 285 -28.55 5.54 -8.06
N SER A 286 -28.27 5.89 -6.80
CA SER A 286 -29.11 6.79 -6.01
C SER A 286 -29.05 8.23 -6.54
N SER A 287 -30.17 8.95 -6.42
CA SER A 287 -30.27 10.37 -6.84
C SER A 287 -29.22 11.25 -6.18
N GLU A 288 -28.93 11.00 -4.91
CA GLU A 288 -27.97 11.77 -4.11
C GLU A 288 -26.54 11.52 -4.61
N THR A 289 -26.19 10.27 -4.89
CA THR A 289 -24.87 9.92 -5.43
C THR A 289 -24.68 10.47 -6.84
N LEU A 290 -25.67 10.32 -7.72
CA LEU A 290 -25.61 10.88 -9.08
C LEU A 290 -25.49 12.41 -9.05
N SER A 291 -26.22 13.07 -8.16
CA SER A 291 -26.09 14.52 -7.94
C SER A 291 -24.69 14.89 -7.46
N ALA A 292 -24.09 14.13 -6.53
CA ALA A 292 -22.72 14.37 -6.07
C ALA A 292 -21.68 14.12 -7.18
N LEU A 293 -21.83 13.05 -7.97
CA LEU A 293 -20.97 12.73 -9.11
C LEU A 293 -20.97 13.84 -10.17
N SER A 294 -22.11 14.54 -10.36
CA SER A 294 -22.20 15.66 -11.29
C SER A 294 -21.32 16.86 -10.96
N LYS A 295 -20.88 16.96 -9.71
CA LYS A 295 -19.96 18.01 -9.25
C LYS A 295 -18.49 17.64 -9.48
N LEU A 296 -18.18 16.37 -9.76
CA LEU A 296 -16.81 15.87 -9.91
C LEU A 296 -16.29 16.11 -11.33
N ARG A 297 -15.85 17.33 -11.62
CA ARG A 297 -15.40 17.72 -12.96
C ARG A 297 -14.10 17.06 -13.43
N SER A 298 -13.33 16.50 -12.49
CA SER A 298 -12.03 15.88 -12.76
C SER A 298 -12.11 14.36 -12.81
N LEU A 299 -13.25 13.75 -12.47
CA LEU A 299 -13.36 12.31 -12.37
C LEU A 299 -13.28 11.69 -13.78
N GLU A 300 -12.24 10.91 -14.02
CA GLU A 300 -12.00 10.23 -15.29
C GLU A 300 -12.24 8.73 -15.18
N ARG A 301 -12.05 8.15 -13.99
CA ARG A 301 -12.05 6.70 -13.78
C ARG A 301 -12.88 6.30 -12.56
N LEU A 302 -13.80 5.36 -12.78
CA LEU A 302 -14.53 4.66 -11.73
C LEU A 302 -14.30 3.16 -11.86
N SER A 303 -13.88 2.49 -10.79
CA SER A 303 -13.64 1.05 -10.78
C SER A 303 -14.38 0.38 -9.64
N LEU A 304 -15.09 -0.71 -9.91
CA LEU A 304 -15.58 -1.66 -8.93
C LEU A 304 -14.67 -2.89 -8.99
N ASP A 305 -13.88 -3.15 -7.95
CA ASP A 305 -12.93 -4.27 -7.91
C ASP A 305 -13.34 -5.24 -6.81
N GLY A 306 -13.69 -6.48 -7.15
CA GLY A 306 -14.03 -7.47 -6.14
C GLY A 306 -13.61 -8.87 -6.53
N ARG A 307 -12.69 -9.47 -5.75
CA ARG A 307 -12.07 -10.79 -5.99
C ARG A 307 -13.06 -11.98 -6.03
N ARG A 308 -14.32 -11.77 -5.67
CA ARG A 308 -15.37 -12.80 -5.55
C ARG A 308 -16.73 -12.32 -6.03
N MET A 309 -16.80 -11.23 -6.79
CA MET A 309 -18.09 -10.75 -7.30
C MET A 309 -18.71 -11.84 -8.19
N GLN A 310 -19.98 -12.15 -7.92
CA GLN A 310 -20.83 -12.83 -8.91
C GLN A 310 -21.20 -11.81 -9.99
N GLN A 311 -21.45 -12.29 -11.21
CA GLN A 311 -21.70 -11.42 -12.36
C GLN A 311 -22.76 -10.36 -12.03
N VAL A 312 -22.41 -9.09 -12.25
CA VAL A 312 -23.42 -8.03 -12.33
C VAL A 312 -24.24 -8.32 -13.58
N SER A 313 -25.57 -8.39 -13.43
CA SER A 313 -26.47 -8.55 -14.58
C SER A 313 -26.12 -7.52 -15.67
N PRO A 314 -25.96 -7.95 -16.95
CA PRO A 314 -25.64 -7.04 -18.05
C PRO A 314 -26.57 -5.82 -18.12
N PHE A 315 -27.87 -6.03 -17.88
CA PHE A 315 -28.88 -4.97 -17.85
C PHE A 315 -28.61 -3.93 -16.75
N ARG A 316 -28.33 -4.38 -15.52
CA ARG A 316 -27.97 -3.48 -14.41
C ARG A 316 -26.68 -2.73 -14.69
N SER A 317 -25.67 -3.38 -15.26
CA SER A 317 -24.40 -2.73 -15.61
C SER A 317 -24.54 -1.68 -16.72
N SER A 318 -25.45 -1.90 -17.68
CA SER A 318 -25.69 -0.95 -18.77
C SER A 318 -26.39 0.32 -18.29
N LYS A 319 -27.48 0.18 -17.53
CA LYS A 319 -28.23 1.30 -16.96
C LYS A 319 -27.33 2.16 -16.05
N PHE A 320 -26.67 1.53 -15.09
CA PHE A 320 -25.73 2.20 -14.18
C PHE A 320 -24.67 3.01 -14.94
N ARG A 321 -24.03 2.40 -15.94
CA ARG A 321 -22.96 3.03 -16.72
C ARG A 321 -23.47 4.26 -17.46
N ASP A 322 -24.68 4.18 -18.00
CA ASP A 322 -25.29 5.29 -18.73
C ASP A 322 -25.74 6.41 -17.78
N ASP A 323 -26.35 6.07 -16.64
CA ASP A 323 -26.78 7.01 -15.59
C ASP A 323 -25.57 7.76 -14.98
N VAL A 324 -24.53 7.03 -14.58
CA VAL A 324 -23.28 7.62 -14.05
C VAL A 324 -22.53 8.41 -15.13
N GLY A 325 -22.52 7.95 -16.37
CA GLY A 325 -21.90 8.66 -17.49
C GLY A 325 -22.63 9.94 -17.89
N HIS A 326 -23.95 9.99 -17.68
CA HIS A 326 -24.76 11.19 -17.84
C HIS A 326 -24.50 12.16 -16.68
N ALA A 327 -24.53 11.65 -15.44
CA ALA A 327 -24.26 12.44 -14.25
C ALA A 327 -22.85 13.06 -14.27
N CYS A 328 -21.83 12.32 -14.70
CA CYS A 328 -20.44 12.78 -14.73
C CYS A 328 -19.87 12.80 -16.16
N PRO A 329 -19.99 13.93 -16.89
CA PRO A 329 -19.52 14.04 -18.27
C PRO A 329 -18.01 13.82 -18.47
N SER A 330 -17.19 14.15 -17.47
CA SER A 330 -15.74 13.95 -17.51
C SER A 330 -15.33 12.48 -17.42
N LEU A 331 -16.23 11.59 -16.99
CA LEU A 331 -15.93 10.18 -16.80
C LEU A 331 -15.63 9.52 -18.14
N ARG A 332 -14.41 8.99 -18.26
CA ARG A 332 -13.91 8.34 -19.48
C ARG A 332 -13.92 6.83 -19.38
N ARG A 333 -13.86 6.29 -18.16
CA ARG A 333 -13.65 4.86 -17.93
C ARG A 333 -14.45 4.35 -16.74
N ILE A 334 -15.16 3.24 -16.97
CA ILE A 334 -15.81 2.44 -15.93
C ILE A 334 -15.28 1.01 -16.02
N ALA A 335 -14.77 0.47 -14.91
CA ALA A 335 -14.26 -0.89 -14.86
C ALA A 335 -14.96 -1.72 -13.79
N PHE A 336 -15.27 -2.97 -14.12
CA PHE A 336 -15.74 -3.99 -13.18
C PHE A 336 -14.71 -5.11 -13.19
N LYS A 337 -13.98 -5.28 -12.10
CA LYS A 337 -12.80 -6.17 -11.98
C LYS A 337 -13.02 -7.28 -10.96
N GLY A 338 -12.38 -8.44 -11.19
CA GLY A 338 -12.22 -9.49 -10.17
C GLY A 338 -13.25 -10.64 -10.19
N PHE A 339 -13.99 -10.82 -11.28
CA PHE A 339 -14.91 -11.96 -11.41
C PHE A 339 -14.15 -13.31 -11.50
N ARG A 340 -14.72 -14.39 -10.95
CA ARG A 340 -14.06 -15.70 -10.81
C ARG A 340 -13.50 -16.24 -12.15
N THR A 341 -12.22 -16.62 -12.14
CA THR A 341 -11.60 -17.50 -13.13
C THR A 341 -12.27 -18.88 -13.13
N GLY A 342 -12.76 -19.32 -14.29
CA GLY A 342 -13.40 -20.64 -14.50
C GLY A 342 -14.69 -20.60 -15.31
N ASP A 343 -15.26 -19.41 -15.53
CA ASP A 343 -16.37 -19.20 -16.45
C ASP A 343 -15.83 -18.46 -17.70
N PRO A 344 -15.93 -19.03 -18.92
CA PRO A 344 -15.34 -18.46 -20.13
C PRO A 344 -15.87 -17.07 -20.50
N PHE A 345 -16.96 -16.61 -19.88
CA PHE A 345 -17.56 -15.29 -20.08
C PHE A 345 -17.17 -14.23 -19.04
N ASN A 346 -16.23 -14.54 -18.15
CA ASN A 346 -16.03 -13.83 -16.88
C ASN A 346 -14.78 -12.94 -16.84
N TRP A 347 -14.66 -12.08 -17.84
CA TRP A 347 -13.52 -11.17 -17.97
C TRP A 347 -13.82 -9.84 -17.26
N ASP A 348 -12.77 -9.17 -16.78
CA ASP A 348 -12.86 -7.78 -16.33
C ASP A 348 -13.60 -6.97 -17.41
N LYS A 349 -14.73 -6.36 -17.06
CA LYS A 349 -15.51 -5.56 -18.00
C LYS A 349 -15.05 -4.13 -17.89
N VAL A 350 -14.35 -3.66 -18.92
CA VAL A 350 -13.85 -2.30 -19.00
C VAL A 350 -14.60 -1.57 -20.10
N TYR A 351 -15.26 -0.48 -19.74
CA TYR A 351 -15.98 0.40 -20.65
C TYR A 351 -15.22 1.72 -20.77
N VAL A 352 -15.02 2.16 -22.02
CA VAL A 352 -14.40 3.46 -22.33
C VAL A 352 -15.39 4.30 -23.11
N ARG A 353 -15.47 5.59 -22.78
CA ARG A 353 -16.33 6.55 -23.46
C ARG A 353 -15.69 7.00 -24.76
N GLY A 354 -16.34 6.73 -25.89
CA GLY A 354 -15.89 7.15 -27.20
C GLY A 354 -16.22 8.61 -27.54
N PRO A 355 -15.71 9.15 -28.67
CA PRO A 355 -15.90 10.54 -29.09
C PRO A 355 -17.36 11.01 -29.25
N GLY A 356 -18.32 10.08 -29.39
CA GLY A 356 -19.76 10.35 -29.46
C GLY A 356 -20.50 10.14 -28.13
N GLY A 357 -19.79 10.07 -27.00
CA GLY A 357 -20.37 9.84 -25.68
C GLY A 357 -20.85 8.40 -25.42
N ARG A 358 -20.79 7.52 -26.42
CA ARG A 358 -21.15 6.10 -26.32
C ARG A 358 -20.09 5.30 -25.57
N TRP A 359 -20.53 4.34 -24.78
CA TRP A 359 -19.66 3.42 -24.06
C TRP A 359 -19.30 2.20 -24.90
N LEU A 360 -18.00 1.93 -25.03
CA LEU A 360 -17.46 0.79 -25.75
C LEU A 360 -16.83 -0.20 -24.76
N ASN A 361 -17.20 -1.47 -24.83
CA ASN A 361 -16.55 -2.53 -24.07
C ASN A 361 -15.23 -2.89 -24.77
N VAL A 362 -14.10 -2.76 -24.07
CA VAL A 362 -12.77 -3.00 -24.66
C VAL A 362 -12.17 -4.36 -24.32
N GLY A 363 -12.85 -5.19 -23.51
CA GLY A 363 -12.49 -6.60 -23.24
C GLY A 363 -11.18 -6.84 -22.46
N TYR A 364 -10.21 -5.93 -22.54
CA TYR A 364 -8.93 -5.95 -21.87
C TYR A 364 -8.60 -4.52 -21.39
N ASP A 365 -7.93 -4.37 -20.24
CA ASP A 365 -7.49 -3.07 -19.74
C ASP A 365 -6.22 -2.62 -20.49
N PRO A 366 -6.31 -1.75 -21.52
CA PRO A 366 -5.16 -1.44 -22.38
C PRO A 366 -4.09 -0.62 -21.65
N MET A 367 -4.38 -0.17 -20.42
CA MET A 367 -3.55 0.71 -19.60
C MET A 367 -2.86 -0.01 -18.43
N MET A 368 -2.99 -1.33 -18.29
CA MET A 368 -2.30 -2.13 -17.27
C MET A 368 -0.88 -2.57 -17.67
N THR A 369 -0.40 -2.22 -18.87
CA THR A 369 0.91 -2.63 -19.40
C THR A 369 2.10 -1.80 -18.92
N SER A 370 1.93 -0.86 -18.00
CA SER A 370 3.05 -0.16 -17.36
C SER A 370 2.99 -0.33 -15.84
N ARG A 371 3.68 -1.35 -15.32
CA ARG A 371 4.08 -1.43 -13.91
C ARG A 371 5.57 -1.70 -13.82
#